data_AF-A0A2U2J144-F1
#
_entry.id   AF-A0A2U2J144-F1
#
_cell.length_a   1.000
_cell.length_b   1.000
_cell.length_c   1.000
_cell.angle_alpha   90.00
_cell.angle_beta   90.00
_cell.angle_gamma   90.00
#
_symmetry.space_group_name_H-M   'P 1'
#
loop_
_entity.id
_entity.type
_entity.pdbx_description
1 polymer ?
#
loop_
_entity_poly.entity_id
_entity_poly.type
_entity_poly.pdbx_seq_one_letter_code
_entity_poly.pdbx_strand_id
1 'polypeptide(L)'
;MFGSIIHRQGEQAFAHDPALRGYHAVYRAGEINYCPGCGRSHWIIGRFSAECGFCATALALTDTGLMGAGLHNHGHRVSPSWPEQNAA
;
A
#
# COMPACT_ATOMS: atom_id res chain seq x y z
N MET A 1 35.03 -26.37 27.44
CA MET A 1 34.68 -26.05 26.04
C MET A 1 33.17 -26.19 25.86
N PHE A 2 32.37 -25.20 26.27
CA PHE A 2 30.93 -25.18 25.95
C PHE A 2 30.66 -23.88 25.21
N GLY A 3 30.57 -23.98 23.87
CA GLY A 3 30.22 -22.87 23.01
C GLY A 3 28.73 -22.58 23.12
N SER A 4 28.37 -21.38 23.57
CA SER A 4 27.00 -20.89 23.55
C SER A 4 26.59 -20.63 22.10
N ILE A 5 25.69 -21.47 21.59
CA ILE A 5 25.00 -21.28 20.32
C ILE A 5 24.03 -20.11 20.53
N ILE A 6 24.40 -18.92 20.07
CA ILE A 6 23.47 -17.79 19.95
C ILE A 6 22.56 -18.09 18.76
N HIS A 7 21.35 -18.58 19.03
CA HIS A 7 20.29 -18.64 18.03
C HIS A 7 19.88 -17.22 17.66
N ARG A 8 20.36 -16.76 16.50
CA ARG A 8 19.92 -15.52 15.84
C ARG A 8 18.50 -15.76 15.33
N GLN A 9 17.50 -15.40 16.12
CA GLN A 9 16.10 -15.44 15.70
C GLN A 9 15.91 -14.43 14.58
N GLY A 10 15.52 -14.93 13.41
CA GLY A 10 15.33 -14.13 12.20
C GLY A 10 14.28 -13.04 12.39
N GLU A 11 14.59 -11.87 11.87
CA GLU A 11 13.62 -10.82 11.56
C GLU A 11 12.49 -11.41 10.73
N GLN A 12 11.37 -11.69 11.37
CA GLN A 12 10.12 -11.95 10.66
C GLN A 12 9.65 -10.59 10.13
N ALA A 13 10.06 -10.26 8.92
CA ALA A 13 9.56 -9.10 8.20
C ALA A 13 8.03 -9.25 8.09
N PHE A 14 7.30 -8.32 8.73
CA PHE A 14 5.85 -8.28 8.62
C PHE A 14 5.48 -8.18 7.13
N ALA A 15 4.48 -8.94 6.67
CA ALA A 15 4.05 -8.95 5.27
C ALA A 15 3.64 -7.55 4.76
N HIS A 16 3.38 -6.62 5.67
CA HIS A 16 3.18 -5.20 5.40
C HIS A 16 4.16 -4.36 6.23
N ASP A 17 5.19 -3.86 5.57
CA ASP A 17 6.04 -2.79 6.09
C ASP A 17 5.51 -1.43 5.59
N PRO A 18 4.94 -0.58 6.46
CA PRO A 18 4.46 0.74 6.06
C PRO A 18 5.55 1.64 5.47
N ALA A 19 6.82 1.42 5.81
CA ALA A 19 7.94 2.20 5.28
C ALA A 19 8.22 1.87 3.81
N LEU A 20 7.90 0.66 3.34
CA LEU A 20 8.11 0.22 1.97
C LEU A 20 6.93 0.49 1.03
N ARG A 21 5.78 0.95 1.53
CA ARG A 21 4.54 1.10 0.74
C ARG A 21 4.54 2.28 -0.24
N GLY A 22 5.48 3.22 -0.09
CA GLY A 22 5.47 4.50 -0.81
C GLY A 22 4.44 5.52 -0.27
N TYR A 23 4.28 6.64 -0.97
CA TYR A 23 3.34 7.69 -0.60
C TYR A 23 1.91 7.36 -1.06
N HIS A 24 0.96 7.40 -0.13
CA HIS A 24 -0.46 7.16 -0.41
C HIS A 24 -1.25 8.47 -0.25
N ALA A 25 -1.60 9.10 -1.37
CA ALA A 25 -2.38 10.32 -1.39
C ALA A 25 -3.86 10.02 -1.07
N VAL A 26 -4.43 10.77 -0.14
CA VAL A 26 -5.86 10.72 0.20
C VAL A 26 -6.42 12.13 0.23
N TYR A 27 -7.70 12.26 -0.08
CA TYR A 27 -8.41 13.51 0.11
C TYR A 27 -8.87 13.63 1.57
N ARG A 28 -8.53 14.74 2.23
CA ARG A 28 -8.92 15.04 3.61
C ARG A 28 -9.96 16.16 3.64
N ALA A 29 -11.14 15.88 4.19
CA ALA A 29 -12.17 16.90 4.32
C ALA A 29 -11.70 18.02 5.26
N GLY A 30 -11.94 19.28 4.87
CA GLY A 30 -11.54 20.45 5.67
C GLY A 30 -10.10 20.90 5.50
N GLU A 31 -9.28 20.20 4.72
CA GLU A 31 -7.91 20.61 4.37
C GLU A 31 -7.80 21.14 2.94
N ILE A 32 -6.71 21.87 2.65
CA ILE A 32 -6.36 22.25 1.28
C ILE A 32 -5.73 21.03 0.61
N ASN A 33 -6.45 20.44 -0.33
CA ASN A 33 -5.99 19.27 -1.08
C ASN A 33 -5.51 19.68 -2.47
N TYR A 34 -4.25 19.40 -2.79
CA TYR A 34 -3.69 19.56 -4.14
C TYR A 34 -3.66 18.23 -4.88
N CYS A 35 -4.02 18.25 -6.16
CA CYS A 35 -4.01 17.07 -7.01
C CYS A 35 -2.56 16.63 -7.28
N PRO A 36 -2.17 15.38 -6.96
CA PRO A 36 -0.83 14.89 -7.24
C PRO A 36 -0.53 14.72 -8.74
N GLY A 37 -1.57 14.70 -9.59
CA GLY A 37 -1.42 14.61 -11.04
C GLY A 37 -1.09 15.95 -11.72
N CYS A 38 -1.75 17.04 -11.30
CA CYS A 38 -1.61 18.35 -11.99
C CYS A 38 -1.39 19.56 -11.07
N GLY A 39 -1.31 19.36 -9.76
CA GLY A 39 -1.07 20.42 -8.77
C GLY A 39 -2.26 21.35 -8.48
N ARG A 40 -3.40 21.18 -9.14
CA ARG A 40 -4.60 22.02 -8.95
C ARG A 40 -5.47 21.50 -7.80
N SER A 41 -6.39 22.33 -7.31
CA SER A 41 -7.19 22.03 -6.10
C SER A 41 -8.71 21.95 -6.32
N HIS A 42 -9.17 21.85 -7.57
CA HIS A 42 -10.60 21.62 -7.83
C HIS A 42 -10.93 20.14 -7.81
N TRP A 43 -11.95 19.79 -7.02
CA TRP A 43 -12.37 18.41 -6.77
C TRP A 43 -13.88 18.25 -6.92
N ILE A 44 -14.28 17.15 -7.55
CA ILE A 44 -15.65 16.63 -7.56
C ILE A 44 -15.70 15.54 -6.48
N ILE A 45 -16.42 15.80 -5.39
CA ILE A 45 -16.47 14.89 -4.25
C ILE A 45 -17.60 13.88 -4.44
N GLY A 46 -17.23 12.62 -4.63
CA GLY A 46 -18.14 11.49 -4.68
C GLY A 46 -18.33 10.83 -3.32
N ARG A 47 -18.95 9.65 -3.31
CA ARG A 47 -19.17 8.88 -2.08
C ARG A 47 -17.91 8.25 -1.51
N PHE A 48 -16.97 7.84 -2.38
CA PHE A 48 -15.77 7.08 -1.99
C PHE A 48 -14.45 7.74 -2.43
N SER A 49 -14.53 8.71 -3.33
CA SER A 49 -13.38 9.38 -3.92
C SER A 49 -13.62 10.86 -4.16
N ALA A 50 -12.54 11.60 -4.29
CA ALA A 50 -12.51 12.94 -4.84
C ALA A 50 -11.79 12.89 -6.19
N GLU A 51 -12.46 13.32 -7.26
CA GLU A 51 -11.89 13.37 -8.61
C GLU A 51 -11.45 14.79 -8.98
N CYS A 52 -10.24 14.95 -9.50
CA CYS A 52 -9.75 16.24 -9.92
C CYS A 52 -10.49 16.72 -11.17
N GLY A 53 -11.17 17.87 -11.10
CA GLY A 53 -11.93 18.44 -12.21
C GLY A 53 -11.09 18.93 -13.41
N PHE A 54 -9.77 18.75 -13.40
CA PHE A 54 -8.87 19.16 -14.48
C PHE A 54 -8.20 17.98 -15.20
N CYS A 55 -7.68 17.00 -14.46
CA CYS A 55 -6.93 15.88 -15.03
C CYS A 55 -7.52 14.50 -14.68
N ALA A 56 -8.71 14.46 -14.08
CA ALA A 56 -9.43 13.25 -13.69
C ALA A 56 -8.69 12.33 -12.70
N THR A 57 -7.60 12.78 -12.07
CA THR A 57 -6.95 12.03 -10.99
C THR A 57 -7.91 11.88 -9.82
N ALA A 58 -8.16 10.64 -9.40
CA ALA A 58 -9.05 10.32 -8.28
C ALA A 58 -8.27 9.90 -7.03
N LEU A 59 -8.62 10.49 -5.88
CA LEU A 59 -8.11 10.12 -4.56
C LEU A 59 -9.20 9.48 -3.71
N ALA A 60 -8.86 8.51 -2.89
CA ALA A 60 -9.77 7.99 -1.87
C ALA A 60 -10.03 9.05 -0.78
N LEU A 61 -11.26 9.11 -0.25
CA LEU A 61 -11.56 9.98 0.90
C LEU A 61 -11.03 9.36 2.20
N THR A 62 -10.49 10.18 3.10
CA THR A 62 -9.96 9.68 4.38
C THR A 62 -11.06 9.17 5.33
N ASP A 63 -12.27 9.71 5.24
CA ASP A 63 -13.38 9.43 6.16
C ASP A 63 -14.40 8.41 5.61
N THR A 64 -14.15 7.85 4.42
CA THR A 64 -14.94 6.70 3.99
C THR A 64 -14.56 5.54 4.89
N GLY A 65 -15.42 5.19 5.84
CA GLY A 65 -15.26 4.07 6.77
C GLY A 65 -15.16 2.68 6.12
N LEU A 66 -14.78 2.59 4.85
CA LEU A 66 -14.30 1.38 4.20
C LEU A 66 -12.86 1.15 4.67
N MET A 67 -12.73 0.42 5.76
CA MET A 67 -11.45 -0.13 6.20
C MET A 67 -10.79 -0.90 5.04
N GLY A 68 -9.59 -0.47 4.64
CA GLY A 68 -8.72 -1.26 3.75
C GLY A 68 -8.15 -0.50 2.56
N ALA A 69 -7.26 0.46 2.81
CA ALA A 69 -6.23 0.80 1.82
C ALA A 69 -5.30 -0.42 1.67
N GLY A 70 -5.65 -1.38 0.80
CA GLY A 70 -4.81 -2.58 0.69
C GLY A 70 -5.20 -3.70 -0.27
N LEU A 71 -6.23 -3.58 -1.10
CA LEU A 71 -6.51 -4.57 -2.17
C LEU A 71 -6.16 -4.04 -3.56
N HIS A 72 -5.06 -3.30 -3.70
CA HIS A 72 -4.35 -3.31 -4.97
C HIS A 72 -3.51 -4.60 -5.06
N ASN A 73 -4.15 -5.67 -5.50
CA ASN A 73 -3.45 -6.88 -5.95
C ASN A 73 -2.69 -6.53 -7.23
N HIS A 74 -1.51 -5.93 -7.09
CA HIS A 74 -0.52 -5.92 -8.17
C HIS A 74 -0.07 -7.36 -8.30
N GLY A 75 -0.73 -8.12 -9.17
CA GLY A 75 -0.42 -9.51 -9.47
C GLY A 75 0.98 -9.65 -10.06
N HIS A 76 2.01 -9.50 -9.25
CA HIS A 76 3.29 -10.14 -9.50
C HIS A 76 3.10 -11.61 -9.16
N ARG A 77 2.82 -12.40 -10.20
CA ARG A 77 3.00 -13.84 -10.19
C ARG A 77 4.47 -14.11 -9.86
N VAL A 78 4.79 -14.25 -8.57
CA VAL A 78 6.01 -14.94 -8.16
C VAL A 78 5.69 -16.42 -8.37
N SER A 79 6.22 -16.99 -9.45
CA SER A 79 6.25 -18.44 -9.61
C SER A 79 6.90 -19.03 -8.37
N PRO A 80 6.26 -19.96 -7.64
CA PRO A 80 6.95 -20.66 -6.58
C PRO A 80 7.96 -21.59 -7.24
N SER A 81 9.25 -21.25 -7.17
CA SER A 81 10.33 -22.21 -7.43
C SER A 81 10.44 -23.12 -6.21
N TRP A 82 9.53 -24.08 -6.09
CA TRP A 82 9.76 -25.21 -5.20
C TRP A 82 10.95 -26.02 -5.76
N PRO A 83 12.03 -26.26 -5.00
CA PRO A 83 12.97 -27.30 -5.38
C PRO A 83 12.24 -28.63 -5.20
N GLU A 84 12.09 -29.35 -6.30
CA GLU A 84 11.66 -30.74 -6.33
C GLU A 84 12.69 -31.56 -5.55
N GLN A 85 12.41 -31.78 -4.26
CA GLN A 85 13.20 -32.64 -3.40
C GLN A 85 12.37 -33.87 -3.08
N ASN A 86 12.65 -34.95 -3.82
CA ASN A 86 12.49 -36.34 -3.43
C ASN A 86 11.08 -36.95 -3.60
N ALA A 87 10.76 -37.39 -4.81
CA ALA A 87 9.92 -38.57 -5.02
C ALA A 87 10.81 -39.69 -5.55
N ALA A 88 11.39 -40.45 -4.61
CA ALA A 88 11.95 -41.77 -4.84
C ALA A 88 10.84 -42.82 -4.68
#